data_AF-M6ZSD0-F1
#
_entry.id   AF-M6ZSD0-F1
#
_cell.length_a   1.000
_cell.length_b   1.000
_cell.length_c   1.000
_cell.angle_alpha   90.00
_cell.angle_beta   90.00
_cell.angle_gamma   90.00
#
_symmetry.space_group_name_H-M   'P 1'
#
loop_
_entity.id
_entity.type
_entity.pdbx_description
1 polymer ?
#
loop_
_entity_poly.entity_id
_entity_poly.type
_entity_poly.pdbx_seq_one_letter_code
_entity_poly.pdbx_strand_id
1 'polypeptide(L)'
;MMKKIFDWTARIVAVVILIPAFYFKLSGSESSIATFAALDAEPFGRYVVGFFELGVVFLLLIPRTSWLGAMIATVIMVGAIGSHISILGFQGEMGISFVLAFVVLICCITELIASKDRNPIFTRIFANKAYY
;
A
#
# COMPACT_ATOMS: atom_id res chain seq x y z
N MET A 1 23.84 -9.66 -3.71
CA MET A 1 22.81 -10.68 -3.94
C MET A 1 21.70 -10.64 -2.87
N MET A 2 22.04 -10.71 -1.57
CA MET A 2 21.08 -10.66 -0.46
C MET A 2 20.16 -9.42 -0.46
N LYS A 3 20.68 -8.23 -0.76
CA LYS A 3 19.86 -7.00 -0.87
C LYS A 3 18.76 -7.09 -1.94
N LYS A 4 19.01 -7.78 -3.06
CA LYS A 4 18.03 -7.93 -4.15
C LYS A 4 16.94 -8.95 -3.81
N ILE A 5 17.28 -10.00 -3.06
CA ILE A 5 16.33 -11.03 -2.64
C ILE A 5 15.38 -10.45 -1.59
N PHE A 6 15.91 -9.72 -0.61
CA PHE A 6 15.12 -9.10 0.45
C PHE A 6 14.12 -8.04 -0.08
N ASP A 7 14.56 -7.24 -1.04
CA ASP A 7 13.74 -6.26 -1.78
C ASP A 7 12.56 -6.93 -2.50
N TRP A 8 12.83 -8.03 -3.22
CA TRP A 8 11.77 -8.78 -3.89
C TRP A 8 10.79 -9.43 -2.93
N THR A 9 11.26 -9.98 -1.79
CA THR A 9 10.36 -10.60 -0.81
C THR A 9 9.33 -9.61 -0.27
N ALA A 10 9.75 -8.40 0.12
CA ALA A 10 8.83 -7.38 0.65
C ALA A 10 7.76 -6.99 -0.40
N ARG A 11 8.17 -6.83 -1.66
CA ARG A 11 7.27 -6.48 -2.76
C ARG A 11 6.25 -7.60 -3.05
N ILE A 12 6.70 -8.85 -3.08
CA ILE A 12 5.81 -10.00 -3.32
C ILE A 12 4.80 -10.17 -2.18
N VAL A 13 5.23 -10.05 -0.92
CA VAL A 13 4.31 -10.12 0.22
C VAL A 13 3.24 -9.04 0.13
N ALA A 14 3.63 -7.79 -0.14
CA ALA A 14 2.69 -6.69 -0.32
C ALA A 14 1.70 -6.95 -1.47
N VAL A 15 2.18 -7.42 -2.63
CA VAL A 15 1.35 -7.74 -3.80
C VAL A 15 0.34 -8.84 -3.48
N VAL A 16 0.77 -9.93 -2.84
CA VAL A 16 -0.10 -11.06 -2.51
C VAL A 16 -1.24 -10.64 -1.57
N ILE A 17 -0.98 -9.71 -0.64
CA ILE A 17 -1.99 -9.16 0.26
C ILE A 17 -2.92 -8.18 -0.46
N LEU A 18 -2.38 -7.34 -1.35
CA LEU A 18 -3.16 -6.32 -2.07
C LEU A 18 -4.09 -6.90 -3.14
N ILE A 19 -3.75 -8.04 -3.75
CA ILE A 19 -4.58 -8.70 -4.78
C ILE A 19 -6.02 -8.96 -4.30
N PRO A 20 -6.25 -9.71 -3.21
CA PRO A 20 -7.60 -9.92 -2.71
C PRO A 20 -8.22 -8.61 -2.21
N ALA A 21 -7.42 -7.70 -1.64
CA ALA A 21 -7.91 -6.43 -1.11
C ALA A 21 -8.53 -5.52 -2.18
N PHE A 22 -7.88 -5.35 -3.33
CA PHE A 22 -8.45 -4.56 -4.42
C PHE A 22 -9.59 -5.33 -5.11
N TYR A 23 -9.46 -6.66 -5.24
CA TYR A 23 -10.46 -7.47 -5.91
C TYR A 23 -11.81 -7.38 -5.20
N PHE A 24 -11.84 -7.50 -3.86
CA PHE A 24 -13.06 -7.37 -3.08
C PHE A 24 -13.66 -5.95 -3.16
N LYS A 25 -12.82 -4.92 -3.21
CA LYS A 25 -13.29 -3.54 -3.41
C LYS A 25 -13.91 -3.34 -4.79
N LEU A 26 -13.27 -3.80 -5.85
CA LEU A 26 -13.75 -3.59 -7.22
C LEU A 26 -14.93 -4.50 -7.59
N SER A 27 -14.97 -5.72 -7.07
CA SER A 27 -16.12 -6.64 -7.24
C SER A 27 -17.35 -6.23 -6.42
N GLY A 28 -17.19 -5.37 -5.42
CA GLY A 28 -18.29 -4.94 -4.56
C GLY A 28 -18.77 -6.06 -3.63
N SER A 29 -17.84 -6.78 -3.00
CA SER A 29 -18.22 -7.76 -1.98
C SER A 29 -18.99 -7.07 -0.84
N GLU A 30 -19.94 -7.78 -0.22
CA GLU A 30 -20.79 -7.23 0.84
C GLU A 30 -19.95 -6.66 1.99
N SER A 31 -18.89 -7.38 2.39
CA SER A 31 -17.93 -6.92 3.41
C SER A 31 -17.23 -5.61 3.01
N SER A 32 -16.85 -5.47 1.73
CA SER A 32 -16.24 -4.23 1.24
C SER A 32 -17.24 -3.08 1.19
N ILE A 33 -18.48 -3.31 0.76
CA ILE A 33 -19.51 -2.27 0.72
C ILE A 33 -19.82 -1.81 2.15
N ALA A 34 -19.99 -2.73 3.10
CA ALA A 34 -20.22 -2.41 4.50
C ALA A 34 -19.08 -1.58 5.11
N THR A 35 -17.83 -1.91 4.79
CA THR A 35 -16.65 -1.16 5.26
C THR A 35 -16.66 0.28 4.77
N PHE A 36 -16.89 0.52 3.47
CA PHE A 36 -16.88 1.88 2.92
C PHE A 36 -18.15 2.66 3.24
N ALA A 37 -19.29 1.99 3.46
CA ALA A 37 -20.51 2.61 3.95
C ALA A 37 -20.33 3.11 5.40
N ALA A 38 -19.67 2.32 6.27
CA ALA A 38 -19.36 2.75 7.63
C ALA A 38 -18.44 3.98 7.69
N LEU A 39 -17.64 4.20 6.63
CA LEU A 39 -16.77 5.36 6.49
C LEU A 39 -17.42 6.56 5.78
N ASP A 40 -18.70 6.47 5.42
CA ASP A 40 -19.42 7.46 4.60
C ASP A 40 -18.68 7.77 3.27
N ALA A 41 -18.01 6.74 2.72
CA ALA A 41 -17.15 6.85 1.55
C ALA A 41 -17.63 5.99 0.37
N GLU A 42 -18.76 5.30 0.50
CA GLU A 42 -19.36 4.49 -0.55
C GLU A 42 -20.19 5.34 -1.53
N PRO A 43 -20.17 5.10 -2.86
CA PRO A 43 -19.35 4.13 -3.61
C PRO A 43 -17.99 4.63 -4.06
N PHE A 44 -17.80 5.95 -4.03
CA PHE A 44 -16.67 6.58 -4.68
C PHE A 44 -15.33 6.17 -4.06
N GLY A 45 -15.22 6.24 -2.74
CA GLY A 45 -14.02 5.86 -1.99
C GLY A 45 -13.63 4.40 -2.20
N ARG A 46 -14.60 3.48 -2.26
CA ARG A 46 -14.34 2.06 -2.51
C ARG A 46 -13.68 1.83 -3.85
N TYR A 47 -14.25 2.38 -4.92
CA TYR A 47 -13.69 2.23 -6.26
C TYR A 47 -12.36 2.97 -6.40
N VAL A 48 -12.23 4.19 -5.89
CA VAL A 48 -10.98 4.96 -5.95
C VAL A 48 -9.84 4.19 -5.27
N VAL A 49 -10.04 3.76 -4.03
CA VAL A 49 -9.02 2.97 -3.31
C VAL A 49 -8.72 1.67 -4.05
N GLY A 50 -9.73 0.96 -4.53
CA GLY A 50 -9.54 -0.28 -5.30
C GLY A 50 -8.72 -0.09 -6.57
N PHE A 51 -8.96 0.98 -7.34
CA PHE A 51 -8.18 1.27 -8.55
C PHE A 51 -6.72 1.63 -8.23
N PHE A 52 -6.49 2.41 -7.16
CA PHE A 52 -5.13 2.72 -6.72
C PHE A 52 -4.40 1.47 -6.22
N GLU A 53 -5.05 0.59 -5.47
CA GLU A 53 -4.46 -0.67 -5.02
C GLU A 53 -4.09 -1.59 -6.19
N LEU A 54 -4.94 -1.68 -7.22
CA LEU A 54 -4.62 -2.40 -8.46
C LEU A 54 -3.39 -1.80 -9.15
N GLY A 55 -3.33 -0.46 -9.27
CA GLY A 55 -2.17 0.23 -9.82
C GLY A 55 -0.89 -0.05 -9.01
N VAL A 56 -0.98 -0.04 -7.69
CA VAL A 56 0.12 -0.37 -6.77
C VAL A 56 0.64 -1.77 -7.03
N VAL A 57 -0.22 -2.77 -7.25
CA VAL A 57 0.21 -4.14 -7.56
C VAL A 57 1.12 -4.18 -8.79
N PHE A 58 0.74 -3.51 -9.88
CA PHE A 58 1.59 -3.43 -11.07
C PHE A 58 2.89 -2.66 -10.83
N LEU A 59 2.80 -1.52 -10.14
CA LEU A 59 3.97 -0.69 -9.84
C LEU A 59 4.99 -1.42 -8.97
N LEU A 60 4.52 -2.19 -7.97
CA LEU A 60 5.36 -3.00 -7.10
C LEU A 60 5.98 -4.20 -7.82
N LEU A 61 5.38 -4.75 -8.87
CA LEU A 61 5.98 -5.86 -9.63
C LEU A 61 7.11 -5.41 -10.56
N ILE A 62 7.13 -4.15 -10.99
CA ILE A 62 8.16 -3.59 -11.87
C ILE A 62 9.25 -2.90 -11.03
N PRO A 63 10.50 -3.43 -10.97
CA PRO A 63 11.55 -2.91 -10.07
C PRO A 63 11.92 -1.43 -10.27
N ARG A 64 11.66 -0.88 -11.47
CA ARG A 64 11.94 0.52 -11.79
C ARG A 64 10.90 1.48 -11.21
N THR A 65 9.68 1.00 -10.97
CA THR A 65 8.55 1.80 -10.48
C THR A 65 8.08 1.38 -9.08
N SER A 66 8.76 0.41 -8.46
CA SER A 66 8.40 -0.13 -7.14
C SER A 66 8.41 0.92 -6.05
N TRP A 67 9.33 1.91 -6.11
CA TRP A 67 9.33 3.04 -5.19
C TRP A 67 8.03 3.86 -5.26
N LEU A 68 7.48 4.06 -6.46
CA LEU A 68 6.23 4.80 -6.67
C LEU A 68 5.04 4.01 -6.13
N GLY A 69 5.00 2.70 -6.43
CA GLY A 69 4.00 1.79 -5.88
C GLY A 69 4.02 1.78 -4.36
N ALA A 70 5.20 1.69 -3.76
CA ALA A 70 5.37 1.71 -2.31
C ALA A 70 4.92 3.04 -1.67
N MET A 71 5.20 4.19 -2.29
CA MET A 71 4.71 5.49 -1.77
C MET A 71 3.18 5.57 -1.77
N ILE A 72 2.55 5.19 -2.89
CA ILE A 72 1.08 5.22 -3.02
C ILE A 72 0.46 4.26 -2.00
N ALA A 73 1.00 3.04 -1.92
CA ALA A 73 0.56 2.03 -0.95
C ALA A 73 0.68 2.53 0.50
N THR A 74 1.78 3.19 0.86
CA THR A 74 1.95 3.78 2.18
C THR A 74 0.83 4.76 2.52
N VAL A 75 0.45 5.65 1.60
CA VAL A 75 -0.66 6.60 1.82
C VAL A 75 -1.98 5.85 2.05
N ILE A 76 -2.27 4.84 1.23
CA ILE A 76 -3.50 4.03 1.37
C ILE A 76 -3.50 3.29 2.71
N MET A 77 -2.40 2.64 3.08
CA MET A 77 -2.30 1.87 4.33
C MET A 77 -2.41 2.78 5.56
N VAL A 78 -1.85 3.99 5.53
CA VAL A 78 -2.04 4.98 6.60
C VAL A 78 -3.51 5.37 6.73
N GLY A 79 -4.21 5.59 5.61
CA GLY A 79 -5.65 5.84 5.61
C GLY A 79 -6.45 4.67 6.19
N ALA A 80 -6.13 3.44 5.78
CA ALA A 80 -6.79 2.24 6.28
C ALA A 80 -6.54 2.00 7.78
N ILE A 81 -5.29 2.15 8.25
CA ILE A 81 -4.94 2.06 9.67
C ILE A 81 -5.68 3.13 10.47
N GLY A 82 -5.73 4.37 9.95
CA GLY A 82 -6.48 5.46 10.58
C GLY A 82 -7.98 5.19 10.67
N SER A 83 -8.59 4.59 9.63
CA SER A 83 -10.01 4.25 9.63
C SER A 83 -10.33 3.14 10.64
N HIS A 84 -9.43 2.18 10.85
CA HIS A 84 -9.55 1.19 11.93
C HIS A 84 -9.47 1.80 13.32
N ILE A 85 -8.52 2.71 13.56
CA ILE A 85 -8.37 3.36 14.87
C ILE A 85 -9.56 4.26 15.19
N SER A 86 -10.16 4.90 14.18
CA SER A 86 -11.22 5.88 14.36
C SER A 86 -12.63 5.29 14.36
N ILE A 87 -12.99 4.48 13.36
CA ILE A 87 -14.37 4.10 13.08
C ILE A 87 -14.57 2.58 13.07
N LEU A 88 -13.70 1.84 12.38
CA LEU A 88 -13.96 0.42 12.08
C LEU A 88 -13.61 -0.54 13.23
N GLY A 89 -12.68 -0.16 14.09
CA GLY A 89 -12.19 -1.01 15.18
C GLY A 89 -11.40 -2.24 14.70
N PHE A 90 -11.30 -3.24 15.58
CA PHE A 90 -10.38 -4.38 15.44
C PHE A 90 -11.06 -5.76 15.64
N GLN A 91 -12.39 -5.83 15.71
CA GLN A 91 -13.09 -7.09 16.00
C GLN A 91 -13.26 -7.95 14.74
N GLY A 92 -13.13 -9.27 14.88
CA GLY A 92 -13.35 -10.23 13.81
C GLY A 92 -12.49 -9.97 12.57
N GLU A 93 -13.12 -9.99 11.39
CA GLU A 93 -12.46 -9.77 10.10
C GLU A 93 -11.81 -8.38 9.97
N MET A 94 -12.30 -7.38 10.70
CA MET A 94 -11.70 -6.05 10.72
C MET A 94 -10.32 -6.05 11.36
N GLY A 95 -10.11 -6.86 12.41
CA GLY A 95 -8.79 -7.03 13.02
C GLY A 95 -7.77 -7.64 12.06
N ILE A 96 -8.22 -8.61 11.25
CA ILE A 96 -7.38 -9.23 10.21
C ILE A 96 -6.98 -8.18 9.17
N SER A 97 -7.94 -7.40 8.68
CA SER A 97 -7.69 -6.34 7.70
C SER A 97 -6.71 -5.28 8.21
N PHE A 98 -6.81 -4.91 9.50
CA PHE A 98 -5.86 -4.00 10.15
C PHE A 98 -4.44 -4.57 10.17
N VAL A 99 -4.28 -5.83 10.59
CA VAL A 99 -2.96 -6.49 10.63
C VAL A 99 -2.36 -6.57 9.23
N LEU A 100 -3.16 -6.95 8.23
CA LEU A 100 -2.72 -7.01 6.83
C LEU A 100 -2.29 -5.62 6.32
N ALA A 101 -3.03 -4.57 6.64
CA ALA A 101 -2.66 -3.19 6.29
C ALA A 101 -1.31 -2.79 6.93
N PHE A 102 -1.08 -3.19 8.17
CA PHE A 102 0.17 -2.93 8.88
C PHE A 102 1.36 -3.71 8.28
N VAL A 103 1.15 -4.97 7.89
CA VAL A 103 2.17 -5.78 7.20
C VAL A 103 2.54 -5.14 5.86
N VAL A 104 1.55 -4.74 5.05
CA VAL A 104 1.79 -4.07 3.77
C VAL A 104 2.53 -2.75 3.99
N LEU A 105 2.19 -1.99 5.03
CA LEU A 105 2.89 -0.75 5.37
C LEU A 105 4.38 -0.99 5.65
N ILE A 106 4.72 -2.01 6.45
CA ILE A 106 6.12 -2.38 6.74
C ILE A 106 6.85 -2.80 5.46
N CYS A 107 6.22 -3.62 4.61
CA CYS A 107 6.78 -4.03 3.32
C CYS A 107 7.05 -2.82 2.42
N CYS A 108 6.13 -1.85 2.36
CA CYS A 108 6.28 -0.64 1.55
C CYS A 108 7.38 0.28 2.09
N ILE A 109 7.47 0.47 3.41
CA ILE A 109 8.57 1.23 4.03
C ILE A 109 9.92 0.57 3.72
N THR A 110 9.98 -0.76 3.82
CA THR A 110 11.19 -1.53 3.48
C THR A 110 11.58 -1.32 2.02
N GLU A 111 10.61 -1.37 1.10
CA GLU A 111 10.84 -1.10 -0.33
C GLU A 111 11.31 0.33 -0.57
N LEU A 112 10.72 1.33 0.09
CA LEU A 112 11.15 2.73 -0.04
C LEU A 112 12.61 2.93 0.41
N ILE A 113 13.04 2.21 1.44
CA ILE A 113 14.43 2.25 1.91
C ILE A 113 15.36 1.51 0.94
N ALA A 114 14.93 0.35 0.42
CA ALA A 114 15.73 -0.47 -0.50
C ALA A 114 15.83 0.12 -1.91
N SER A 115 14.85 0.93 -2.32
CA SER A 115 14.75 1.56 -3.63
C SER A 115 15.29 2.99 -3.68
N LYS A 116 15.93 3.49 -2.61
CA LYS A 116 16.48 4.87 -2.53
C LYS A 116 17.30 5.27 -3.76
N ASP A 117 18.19 4.38 -4.24
CA ASP A 117 19.04 4.66 -5.40
C ASP A 117 18.27 4.66 -6.74
N ARG A 118 17.11 3.99 -6.78
CA ARG A 118 16.21 3.95 -7.94
C ARG A 118 15.21 5.11 -7.94
N ASN A 119 15.10 5.83 -6.84
CA ASN A 119 14.13 6.88 -6.65
C ASN A 119 14.69 8.24 -7.14
N PRO A 120 14.20 8.77 -8.27
CA PRO A 120 14.71 10.02 -8.83
C PRO A 120 14.47 11.23 -7.92
N ILE A 121 13.46 11.18 -7.03
CA ILE A 121 13.18 12.25 -6.06
C ILE A 121 14.29 12.30 -5.01
N PHE A 122 14.68 11.15 -4.46
CA PHE A 122 15.76 11.08 -3.47
C PHE A 122 17.09 11.47 -4.10
N THR A 123 17.41 10.99 -5.31
CA THR A 123 18.63 11.40 -6.00
C THR A 123 18.71 12.93 -6.17
N ARG A 124 17.59 13.59 -6.53
CA ARG A 124 17.56 15.06 -6.68
C ARG A 124 17.70 15.81 -5.36
N ILE A 125 17.03 15.35 -4.29
CA ILE A 125 17.09 16.00 -2.97
C ILE A 125 18.51 15.93 -2.38
N PHE A 126 19.19 14.79 -2.51
CA PHE A 126 20.54 14.61 -1.95
C PHE A 126 21.66 15.14 -2.88
N ALA A 127 21.45 15.17 -4.19
CA ALA A 127 22.40 15.82 -5.11
C ALA A 127 22.48 17.34 -4.90
N ASN A 128 21.38 18.00 -4.53
CA ASN A 128 21.36 19.44 -4.24
C ASN A 128 22.09 19.82 -2.94
N LYS A 129 22.40 18.85 -2.06
CA LYS A 129 23.15 19.10 -0.82
C LYS A 129 24.67 19.10 -1.01
N ALA A 130 25.18 18.72 -2.17
CA ALA A 130 26.61 18.72 -2.48
C ALA A 130 27.13 20.06 -3.04
N TYR A 131 26.24 21.05 -3.21
CA TYR A 131 26.55 22.37 -3.79
C TYR A 131 26.37 23.53 -2.79
N TYR A 132 26.29 23.25 -1.49
CA TYR A 132 26.34 24.24 -0.42
C TYR A 132 27.42 23.87 0.60
#